data_AF-A0A821XLL3-F1
#
_entry.id   AF-A0A821XLL3-F1
#
_cell.length_a   1.000
_cell.length_b   1.000
_cell.length_c   1.000
_cell.angle_alpha   90.00
_cell.angle_beta   90.00
_cell.angle_gamma   90.00
#
_symmetry.space_group_name_H-M   'P 1'
#
loop_
_entity.id
_entity.type
_entity.pdbx_description
1 polymer ?
#
loop_
_entity_poly.entity_id
_entity_poly.type
_entity_poly.pdbx_seq_one_letter_code
_entity_poly.pdbx_strand_id
1 'polypeptide(L)'
;MQDQLRPNQKPLKLKMDVVTRWNSTLDMMRRFEKLLTHDTVLSNELYEALQTRIKERRTNVTGILIYLQNPKKYLENVNRSDDTFTMPKKKVIRSEMTKILERVIEEDTSEENIEEIVEENLDSPSLKKDLTLQEELQLQIQQEANA
;
A
#
# COMPACT_ATOMS: atom_id res chain seq x y z
N MET A 1 17.68 23.76 0.26
CA MET A 1 18.65 23.31 1.27
C MET A 1 19.31 22.05 0.75
N GLN A 2 20.58 22.13 0.33
CA GLN A 2 21.39 20.98 -0.05
C GLN A 2 22.12 20.53 1.22
N ASP A 3 21.71 19.41 1.81
CA ASP A 3 22.48 18.78 2.88
C ASP A 3 23.77 18.22 2.27
N GLN A 4 24.86 18.96 2.45
CA GLN A 4 26.19 18.47 2.13
C GLN A 4 26.53 17.35 3.12
N LEU A 5 26.66 16.13 2.60
CA LEU A 5 27.16 14.98 3.36
C LEU A 5 28.52 15.35 3.98
N ARG A 6 28.65 15.16 5.29
CA ARG A 6 29.88 15.45 6.03
C ARG A 6 31.06 14.65 5.44
N PRO A 7 32.26 15.24 5.30
CA PRO A 7 33.42 14.51 4.80
C PRO A 7 33.72 13.35 5.78
N ASN A 8 33.82 12.14 5.24
CA ASN A 8 34.01 10.84 5.93
C ASN A 8 32.76 10.04 6.36
N GLN A 9 31.54 10.44 6.02
CA GLN A 9 30.41 9.51 6.08
C GLN A 9 30.31 8.72 4.76
N LYS A 10 30.57 7.41 4.78
CA LYS A 10 30.13 6.53 3.69
C LYS A 10 28.62 6.69 3.60
N PRO A 11 28.05 7.15 2.45
CA PRO A 11 26.62 7.25 2.32
C PRO A 11 26.04 5.87 2.59
N LEU A 12 25.11 5.76 3.54
CA LEU A 12 24.29 4.56 3.67
C LEU A 12 23.71 4.32 2.27
N LYS A 13 24.05 3.18 1.64
CA LYS A 13 23.70 2.87 0.24
C LYS A 13 22.25 3.25 -0.09
N LEU A 14 21.36 3.02 0.87
CA LEU A 14 19.93 3.35 0.79
C LEU A 14 19.65 4.86 0.63
N LYS A 15 20.32 5.75 1.38
CA LYS A 15 20.15 7.20 1.21
C LYS A 15 20.65 7.67 -0.16
N MET A 16 21.76 7.11 -0.64
CA MET A 16 22.28 7.44 -1.95
C MET A 16 21.35 6.92 -3.06
N ASP A 17 20.87 5.67 -2.94
CA ASP A 17 19.93 5.04 -3.87
C ASP A 17 18.60 5.78 -3.97
N VAL A 18 18.05 6.27 -2.85
CA VAL A 18 16.81 7.07 -2.87
C VAL A 18 17.01 8.37 -3.63
N VAL A 19 18.11 9.09 -3.38
CA VAL A 19 18.40 10.36 -4.07
C VAL A 19 18.71 10.13 -5.56
N THR A 20 19.50 9.12 -5.93
CA THR A 20 19.80 8.82 -7.34
C THR A 20 18.60 8.25 -8.08
N ARG A 21 17.76 7.39 -7.47
CA ARG A 21 16.50 6.93 -8.10
C ARG A 21 15.53 8.07 -8.32
N TRP A 22 15.39 8.98 -7.37
CA TRP A 22 14.46 10.09 -7.49
C TRP A 22 14.90 11.07 -8.58
N ASN A 23 16.19 11.40 -8.62
CA ASN A 23 16.79 12.18 -9.72
C ASN A 23 16.64 11.47 -11.07
N SER A 24 16.84 10.15 -11.13
CA SER A 24 16.65 9.35 -12.36
C SER A 24 15.20 9.31 -12.82
N THR A 25 14.22 9.34 -11.92
CA THR A 25 12.79 9.29 -12.26
C THR A 25 12.34 10.63 -12.83
N LEU A 26 12.75 11.72 -12.20
CA LEU A 26 12.44 13.08 -12.66
C LEU A 26 13.11 13.37 -14.01
N ASP A 27 14.36 12.94 -14.20
CA ASP A 27 15.04 13.01 -15.50
C ASP A 27 14.33 12.18 -16.57
N MET A 28 13.79 11.01 -16.22
CA MET A 28 13.03 10.19 -17.14
C MET A 28 11.71 10.85 -17.54
N MET A 29 10.96 11.43 -16.59
CA MET A 29 9.74 12.19 -16.89
C MET A 29 10.01 13.40 -17.79
N ARG A 30 11.10 14.15 -17.55
CA ARG A 30 11.52 15.25 -18.42
C ARG A 30 11.89 14.79 -19.83
N ARG A 31 12.49 13.59 -19.97
CA ARG A 31 12.77 13.00 -21.28
C ARG A 31 11.47 12.61 -21.99
N PHE A 32 10.48 12.08 -21.28
CA PHE A 32 9.14 11.79 -21.81
C PHE A 32 8.46 13.02 -22.39
N GLU A 33 8.44 14.12 -21.62
CA GLU A 33 7.85 15.38 -22.09
C GLU A 33 8.54 15.91 -23.35
N LYS A 34 9.87 15.82 -23.43
CA LYS A 34 10.63 16.23 -24.62
C LYS A 34 10.35 15.33 -25.83
N LEU A 35 10.25 14.01 -25.62
CA LEU A 35 9.94 13.09 -26.71
C LEU A 35 8.53 13.34 -27.27
N LEU A 36 7.56 13.62 -26.40
CA LEU A 36 6.20 14.00 -26.82
C LEU A 36 6.15 15.29 -27.65
N THR A 37 7.13 16.20 -27.49
CA THR A 37 7.21 17.41 -28.34
C THR A 37 7.80 17.18 -29.73
N HIS A 38 8.42 16.02 -29.95
CA HIS A 38 9.08 15.69 -31.20
C HIS A 38 8.34 14.56 -31.91
N ASP A 39 7.63 14.88 -32.99
CA ASP A 39 6.95 13.89 -33.84
C ASP A 39 7.91 13.33 -34.89
N THR A 40 8.90 12.57 -34.42
CA THR A 40 9.86 11.88 -35.29
C THR A 40 9.82 10.38 -35.00
N VAL A 41 10.17 9.56 -36.00
CA VAL A 41 10.21 8.10 -35.86
C VAL A 41 11.07 7.67 -34.66
N LEU A 42 12.27 8.24 -34.54
CA LEU A 42 13.18 7.95 -33.42
C LEU A 42 12.58 8.36 -32.06
N SER A 43 11.87 9.49 -32.01
CA SER A 43 11.24 9.94 -30.76
C SER A 43 10.15 8.97 -30.30
N ASN A 44 9.33 8.50 -31.25
CA ASN A 44 8.28 7.52 -30.99
C ASN A 44 8.88 6.17 -30.56
N GLU A 45 9.95 5.69 -31.20
CA GLU A 45 10.65 4.47 -30.79
C GLU A 45 11.22 4.57 -29.37
N LEU A 46 11.83 5.71 -29.03
CA LEU A 46 12.36 5.97 -27.69
C LEU A 46 11.24 6.07 -26.64
N TYR A 47 10.11 6.67 -26.99
CA TYR A 47 8.94 6.76 -26.13
C TYR A 47 8.39 5.36 -25.78
N GLU A 48 8.19 4.51 -26.78
CA GLU A 48 7.72 3.13 -26.61
C GLU A 48 8.70 2.28 -25.77
N ALA A 49 10.00 2.39 -26.04
CA ALA A 49 11.03 1.70 -25.27
C ALA A 49 11.03 2.14 -23.79
N LEU A 50 10.81 3.42 -23.53
CA LEU A 50 10.68 3.95 -22.18
C LEU A 50 9.39 3.48 -21.50
N GLN A 51 8.25 3.47 -22.20
CA GLN A 51 6.99 2.93 -21.66
C GLN A 51 7.17 1.47 -21.23
N THR A 52 7.76 0.65 -22.11
CA THR A 52 8.06 -0.76 -21.84
C THR A 52 8.88 -0.91 -20.57
N ARG A 53 9.95 -0.12 -20.44
CA ARG A 53 10.82 -0.15 -19.26
C ARG A 53 10.11 0.28 -17.97
N ILE A 54 9.16 1.21 -18.05
CA ILE A 54 8.33 1.58 -16.89
C ILE A 54 7.45 0.40 -16.48
N LYS A 55 6.79 -0.24 -17.44
CA LYS A 55 5.93 -1.41 -17.20
C LYS A 55 6.71 -2.53 -16.51
N GLU A 56 7.89 -2.87 -17.01
CA GLU A 56 8.77 -3.88 -16.44
C GLU A 56 9.21 -3.57 -15.00
N ARG A 57 9.46 -2.30 -14.70
CA ARG A 57 9.98 -1.87 -13.40
C ARG A 57 8.90 -1.63 -12.35
N ARG A 58 7.64 -1.51 -12.76
CA ARG A 58 6.54 -1.32 -11.82
C ARG A 58 6.28 -2.61 -11.05
N THR A 59 6.31 -2.49 -9.73
CA THR A 59 6.06 -3.60 -8.82
C THR A 59 4.71 -3.44 -8.14
N ASN A 60 4.15 -4.56 -7.67
CA ASN A 60 2.91 -4.56 -6.88
C ASN A 60 3.02 -3.66 -5.64
N VAL A 61 4.21 -3.57 -5.05
CA VAL A 61 4.54 -2.70 -3.91
C VAL A 61 4.28 -1.23 -4.22
N THR A 62 4.54 -0.77 -5.44
CA THR A 62 4.25 0.62 -5.81
C THR A 62 2.74 0.88 -5.82
N GLY A 63 1.94 -0.09 -6.26
CA GLY A 63 0.49 0.00 -6.19
C GLY A 63 -0.06 0.02 -4.76
N ILE A 64 0.54 -0.78 -3.88
CA ILE A 64 0.27 -0.77 -2.43
C ILE A 64 0.54 0.61 -1.83
N LEU A 65 1.73 1.17 -2.09
CA LEU A 65 2.14 2.48 -1.56
C LEU A 65 1.20 3.59 -2.02
N ILE A 66 0.78 3.59 -3.31
CA ILE A 66 -0.15 4.58 -3.84
C ILE A 66 -1.53 4.44 -3.18
N TYR A 67 -2.01 3.21 -2.99
CA TYR A 67 -3.28 2.95 -2.31
C TYR A 67 -3.26 3.46 -0.86
N LEU A 68 -2.20 3.14 -0.11
CA LEU A 68 -2.03 3.56 1.29
C LEU A 68 -1.87 5.08 1.43
N GLN A 69 -1.13 5.71 0.52
CA GLN A 69 -0.91 7.15 0.55
C GLN A 69 -2.18 7.93 0.21
N ASN A 70 -2.94 7.49 -0.81
CA ASN A 70 -4.19 8.10 -1.20
C ASN A 70 -5.09 7.13 -1.99
N PRO A 71 -6.12 6.55 -1.35
CA PRO A 71 -7.03 5.61 -2.00
C PRO A 71 -7.80 6.21 -3.21
N LYS A 72 -8.12 7.51 -3.17
CA LYS A 72 -8.83 8.19 -4.27
C LYS A 72 -7.94 8.26 -5.52
N LYS A 73 -6.67 8.63 -5.32
CA LYS A 73 -5.67 8.64 -6.39
C LYS A 73 -5.44 7.24 -6.97
N TYR A 74 -5.48 6.20 -6.14
CA TYR A 74 -5.44 4.83 -6.63
C TYR A 74 -6.59 4.52 -7.58
N LEU A 75 -7.84 4.82 -7.18
CA LEU A 75 -9.04 4.62 -8.00
C LEU A 75 -8.99 5.37 -9.34
N GLU A 76 -8.55 6.64 -9.32
CA GLU A 76 -8.35 7.42 -10.54
C GLU A 76 -7.37 6.75 -11.51
N ASN A 77 -6.26 6.20 -11.00
CA ASN A 77 -5.27 5.53 -11.83
C ASN A 77 -5.71 4.16 -12.32
N VAL A 78 -6.56 3.43 -11.59
CA VAL A 78 -7.16 2.17 -12.06
C VAL A 78 -8.04 2.41 -13.28
N ASN A 79 -8.70 3.57 -13.35
CA ASN A 79 -9.63 3.91 -14.43
C ASN A 79 -8.96 4.56 -15.64
N ARG A 80 -7.62 4.75 -15.63
CA ARG A 80 -6.90 5.31 -16.77
C ARG A 80 -6.80 4.29 -17.91
N SER A 81 -6.95 4.76 -19.14
CA SER A 81 -6.75 3.97 -20.36
C SER A 81 -5.28 3.70 -20.70
N ASP A 82 -4.36 4.39 -20.04
CA ASP A 82 -2.91 4.23 -20.25
C ASP A 82 -2.37 3.04 -19.46
N ASP A 83 -1.93 2.02 -20.20
CA ASP A 83 -1.32 0.81 -19.64
C ASP A 83 0.16 1.00 -19.27
N THR A 84 0.79 2.15 -19.53
CA THR A 84 2.15 2.45 -19.04
C THR A 84 2.18 2.52 -17.52
N PHE A 85 1.09 3.05 -16.95
CA PHE A 85 0.93 3.24 -15.53
C PHE A 85 -0.24 2.41 -14.99
N THR A 86 -0.37 1.16 -15.45
CA THR A 86 -1.36 0.22 -14.90
C THR A 86 -1.17 0.00 -13.41
N MET A 87 -2.30 -0.07 -12.73
CA MET A 87 -2.37 -0.27 -11.30
C MET A 87 -2.72 -1.75 -11.01
N PRO A 88 -2.03 -2.43 -10.10
CA PRO A 88 -2.37 -3.81 -9.76
C PRO A 88 -3.79 -3.87 -9.21
N LYS A 89 -4.50 -4.95 -9.57
CA LYS A 89 -5.88 -5.20 -9.11
C LYS A 89 -5.92 -5.28 -7.58
N LYS A 90 -7.02 -4.83 -6.97
CA LYS A 90 -7.22 -4.88 -5.51
C LYS A 90 -6.92 -6.26 -4.90
N LYS A 91 -7.28 -7.35 -5.59
CA LYS A 91 -6.98 -8.73 -5.14
C LYS A 91 -5.48 -8.99 -5.00
N VAL A 92 -4.68 -8.57 -5.97
CA VAL A 92 -3.22 -8.72 -5.98
C VAL A 92 -2.60 -7.87 -4.87
N ILE A 93 -3.10 -6.64 -4.69
CA ILE A 93 -2.66 -5.74 -3.61
C ILE A 93 -2.89 -6.38 -2.25
N ARG A 94 -4.09 -6.92 -2.00
CA ARG A 94 -4.39 -7.59 -0.73
C ARG A 94 -3.45 -8.76 -0.48
N SER A 95 -3.26 -9.65 -1.46
CA SER A 95 -2.36 -10.79 -1.27
C SER A 95 -0.91 -10.38 -1.03
N GLU A 96 -0.45 -9.30 -1.65
CA GLU A 96 0.92 -8.79 -1.44
C GLU A 96 1.06 -8.05 -0.11
N MET A 97 0.03 -7.33 0.33
CA MET A 97 -0.02 -6.74 1.68
C MET A 97 0.05 -7.84 2.75
N THR A 98 -0.73 -8.92 2.60
CA THR A 98 -0.69 -10.07 3.52
C THR A 98 0.71 -10.66 3.60
N LYS A 99 1.37 -10.92 2.46
CA LYS A 99 2.77 -11.41 2.44
C LYS A 99 3.76 -10.47 3.14
N ILE A 100 3.56 -9.16 3.03
CA ILE A 100 4.41 -8.18 3.70
C ILE A 100 4.16 -8.23 5.21
N LEU A 101 2.90 -8.29 5.64
CA LEU A 101 2.54 -8.40 7.06
C LEU A 101 3.04 -9.69 7.68
N GLU A 102 2.88 -10.83 7.01
CA GLU A 102 3.41 -12.13 7.45
C GLU A 102 4.92 -12.05 7.71
N ARG A 103 5.69 -11.44 6.79
CA ARG A 103 7.14 -11.24 6.97
C ARG A 103 7.51 -10.35 8.15
N VAL A 104 6.70 -9.32 8.43
CA VAL A 104 6.97 -8.40 9.54
C VAL A 104 6.59 -9.06 10.88
N ILE A 105 5.47 -9.77 10.94
CA ILE A 105 4.98 -10.43 12.16
C ILE A 105 5.86 -11.63 12.54
N GLU A 106 6.43 -12.36 11.57
CA GLU A 106 7.41 -13.42 11.85
C GLU A 106 8.71 -12.89 12.49
N GLU A 107 9.10 -11.63 12.25
CA GLU A 107 10.25 -11.00 12.92
C GLU A 107 9.91 -10.53 14.35
N ASP A 108 8.66 -10.16 14.63
CA ASP A 108 8.21 -9.63 15.93
C ASP A 108 7.72 -10.71 16.92
N THR A 109 7.58 -11.98 16.50
CA THR A 109 7.08 -13.08 17.35
C THR A 109 8.14 -13.80 18.17
N SER A 110 9.38 -13.28 18.22
CA SER A 110 10.25 -13.55 19.36
C SER A 110 9.72 -12.80 20.59
N GLU A 111 8.78 -13.45 21.29
CA GLU A 111 8.33 -13.13 22.65
C GLU A 111 7.50 -11.85 22.81
N GLU A 112 6.17 -11.96 22.65
CA GLU A 112 5.14 -11.63 23.66
C GLU A 112 3.75 -11.38 23.03
N ASN A 113 2.80 -12.25 23.41
CA ASN A 113 1.33 -12.07 23.40
C ASN A 113 0.67 -11.34 22.22
N ILE A 114 0.22 -12.11 21.22
CA ILE A 114 -0.79 -11.64 20.25
C ILE A 114 -2.18 -11.86 20.88
N GLU A 115 -2.79 -10.78 21.39
CA GLU A 115 -4.24 -10.73 21.58
C GLU A 115 -4.91 -10.80 20.20
N GLU A 116 -5.76 -11.80 20.03
CA GLU A 116 -6.45 -12.15 18.79
C GLU A 116 -7.42 -11.02 18.39
N ILE A 117 -7.05 -10.23 17.39
CA ILE A 117 -7.97 -9.26 16.77
C ILE A 117 -8.93 -10.06 15.88
N VAL A 118 -10.13 -10.31 16.40
CA VAL A 118 -11.24 -10.93 15.67
C VAL A 118 -11.73 -9.97 14.58
N GLU A 119 -11.48 -10.30 13.31
CA GLU A 119 -12.15 -9.68 12.17
C GLU A 119 -13.64 -10.08 12.19
N GLU A 120 -14.50 -9.10 12.48
CA GLU A 120 -15.95 -9.20 12.29
C GLU A 120 -16.27 -9.45 10.80
N ASN A 121 -16.45 -10.71 10.42
CA ASN A 121 -17.28 -11.07 9.28
C ASN A 121 -18.74 -11.10 9.74
N LEU A 122 -19.52 -10.13 9.24
CA LEU A 122 -20.98 -10.14 9.23
C LEU A 122 -21.46 -11.35 8.43
N ASP A 123 -21.76 -12.45 9.11
CA ASP A 123 -23.01 -13.21 8.93
C ASP A 123 -23.09 -14.31 10.00
N SER A 124 -24.01 -14.13 10.95
CA SER A 124 -24.25 -15.05 12.06
C SER A 124 -24.87 -16.38 11.59
N PRO A 125 -24.76 -17.46 12.39
CA PRO A 125 -25.79 -17.63 13.41
C PRO A 125 -25.27 -18.17 14.76
N SER A 126 -25.90 -17.67 15.83
CA SER A 126 -25.90 -18.20 17.19
C SER A 126 -24.67 -17.91 18.08
N LEU A 127 -24.43 -16.63 18.36
CA LEU A 127 -23.80 -16.22 19.62
C LEU A 127 -24.92 -15.91 20.62
N LYS A 128 -24.84 -16.51 21.81
CA LYS A 128 -25.69 -16.15 22.94
C LYS A 128 -25.56 -14.63 23.10
N LYS A 129 -26.69 -13.92 23.07
CA LYS A 129 -26.71 -12.48 23.32
C LYS A 129 -26.15 -12.27 24.73
N ASP A 130 -24.94 -11.72 24.82
CA ASP A 130 -24.45 -11.15 26.06
C ASP A 130 -25.40 -10.01 26.42
N LEU A 131 -26.23 -10.24 27.45
CA LEU A 131 -27.17 -9.26 27.96
C LEU A 131 -26.36 -8.07 28.47
N THR A 132 -26.83 -6.87 28.16
CA THR A 132 -26.21 -5.68 28.75
C THR A 132 -26.41 -5.73 30.26
N LEU A 133 -25.45 -5.21 31.04
CA LEU A 133 -25.50 -5.22 32.51
C LEU A 133 -26.85 -4.69 33.05
N GLN A 134 -27.47 -3.77 32.32
CA GLN A 134 -28.79 -3.22 32.65
C GLN A 134 -29.93 -4.23 32.48
N GLU A 135 -29.92 -5.05 31.43
CA GLU A 135 -30.93 -6.09 31.18
C GLU A 135 -30.79 -7.25 32.19
N GLU A 136 -29.56 -7.59 32.57
CA GLU A 136 -29.28 -8.61 33.59
C GLU A 136 -29.80 -8.18 34.97
N LEU A 137 -29.55 -6.92 35.35
CA LEU A 137 -30.10 -6.31 36.57
C LEU A 137 -31.63 -6.29 36.58
N GLN A 138 -32.28 -5.99 35.45
CA GLN A 138 -33.74 -6.00 35.36
C GLN A 138 -34.33 -7.41 35.51
N LEU A 139 -33.69 -8.42 34.91
CA LEU A 139 -34.10 -9.82 35.07
C LEU A 139 -33.99 -10.29 36.51
N GLN A 140 -32.93 -9.89 37.22
CA GLN A 140 -32.73 -10.27 38.62
C GLN A 140 -33.77 -9.63 39.55
N ILE A 141 -34.10 -8.35 39.34
CA ILE A 141 -35.18 -7.67 40.07
C ILE A 141 -36.53 -8.36 39.83
N GLN A 142 -36.80 -8.80 38.59
CA GLN A 142 -38.05 -9.48 38.24
C GLN A 142 -38.16 -10.88 38.85
N GLN A 143 -37.04 -11.59 39.01
CA GLN A 143 -36.98 -12.91 39.63
C GLN A 143 -37.20 -12.83 41.15
N GLU A 144 -36.58 -11.86 41.82
CA GLU A 144 -36.77 -11.64 43.26
C GLU A 144 -38.18 -11.14 43.61
N ALA A 145 -38.84 -10.39 42.71
CA ALA A 145 -40.21 -9.95 42.92
C ALA A 145 -41.27 -11.06 42.75
N ASN A 146 -40.90 -12.17 42.10
CA ASN A 146 -41.78 -13.32 41.82
C ASN A 146 -41.47 -14.54 42.70
N ALA A 147 -40.54 -14.42 43.66
CA ALA A 147 -40.25 -15.40 44.71
C ALA A 147 -40.97 -15.02 46.01
#